data_AF-A0ABD3RVF5-F1
#
_entry.id   AF-A0ABD3RVF5-F1
#
_cell.length_a   1.000
_cell.length_b   1.000
_cell.length_c   1.000
_cell.angle_alpha   90.00
_cell.angle_beta   90.00
_cell.angle_gamma   90.00
#
_symmetry.space_group_name_H-M   'P 1'
#
loop_
_entity.id
_entity.type
_entity.pdbx_description
1 polymer ?
#
loop_
_entity_poly.entity_id
_entity_poly.type
_entity_poly.pdbx_seq_one_letter_code
_entity_poly.pdbx_strand_id
1 'polypeptide(L)'
;MNATATQSNQTQSEGQLIIRVAVGSSNPCKINAARRAFEEVFSVASNRELLVVISSYNVPSGVPDQPFGDAETRLGAMNRAKAAHEAACSEIEDKKGHPDFSVGLEGGLEKQPYPQADELWCNAWVAVFSAEESWGFAKSGSFLLPPALFDLVINEGMELGDADDIVFKRVNSKHGQGTVGKLTDGQIDRESFYVHALKLALIPWLRPELYHRRDKG
;
A
#
# COMPACT_ATOMS: atom_id res chain seq x y z
N MET A 1 -30.85 28.72 -51.49
CA MET A 1 -30.49 27.30 -51.29
C MET A 1 -29.40 27.28 -50.24
N ASN A 2 -29.72 26.76 -49.06
CA ASN A 2 -28.88 26.86 -47.87
C ASN A 2 -27.72 25.87 -47.90
N ALA A 3 -26.62 26.33 -47.31
CA ALA A 3 -25.34 25.67 -47.13
C ALA A 3 -25.44 24.30 -46.46
N THR A 4 -24.49 23.42 -46.78
CA THR A 4 -24.14 22.28 -45.94
C THR A 4 -22.62 22.30 -45.75
N ALA A 5 -22.20 22.97 -44.67
CA ALA A 5 -20.85 22.84 -44.15
C ALA A 5 -20.76 21.50 -43.42
N THR A 6 -19.93 20.59 -43.92
CA THR A 6 -19.59 19.35 -43.24
C THR A 6 -18.65 19.72 -42.09
N GLN A 7 -19.16 19.72 -40.86
CA GLN A 7 -18.36 19.86 -39.66
C GLN A 7 -17.45 18.64 -39.52
N SER A 8 -16.14 18.88 -39.62
CA SER A 8 -15.10 17.95 -39.21
C SER A 8 -15.21 17.72 -37.70
N ASN A 9 -15.55 16.51 -37.30
CA ASN A 9 -15.52 16.08 -35.91
C ASN A 9 -14.05 15.94 -35.50
N GLN A 10 -13.47 17.01 -34.95
CA GLN A 10 -12.20 16.95 -34.23
C GLN A 10 -12.49 16.37 -32.86
N THR A 11 -12.18 15.09 -32.67
CA THR A 11 -11.96 14.51 -31.34
C THR A 11 -10.81 15.26 -30.68
N GLN A 12 -11.13 16.27 -29.87
CA GLN A 12 -10.15 16.88 -28.97
C GLN A 12 -9.60 15.77 -28.07
N SER A 13 -8.29 15.54 -28.11
CA SER A 13 -7.62 14.62 -27.20
C SER A 13 -7.78 15.16 -25.78
N GLU A 14 -8.63 14.54 -24.97
CA GLU A 14 -8.65 14.83 -23.53
C GLU A 14 -7.23 14.62 -22.98
N GLY A 15 -6.63 15.68 -22.41
CA GLY A 15 -5.23 15.65 -22.01
C GLY A 15 -4.91 14.52 -21.04
N GLN A 16 -3.64 14.08 -20.97
CA GLN A 16 -3.17 13.02 -20.08
C GLN A 16 -3.61 13.28 -18.61
N LEU A 17 -4.14 12.27 -17.94
CA LEU A 17 -4.41 12.27 -16.50
C LEU A 17 -3.10 11.93 -15.78
N ILE A 18 -2.63 12.81 -14.91
CA ILE A 18 -1.42 12.58 -14.10
C ILE A 18 -1.84 12.40 -12.66
N ILE A 19 -1.45 11.28 -12.04
CA ILE A 19 -1.64 11.01 -10.61
C ILE A 19 -0.26 10.94 -9.95
N ARG A 20 -0.01 11.80 -8.96
CA ARG A 20 1.21 11.84 -8.16
C ARG A 20 0.99 11.10 -6.86
N VAL A 21 1.86 10.13 -6.59
CA VAL A 21 1.77 9.27 -5.42
C VAL A 21 3.10 9.29 -4.65
N ALA A 22 3.05 9.72 -3.39
CA ALA A 22 4.18 9.65 -2.47
C ALA A 22 4.12 8.36 -1.64
N VAL A 23 5.17 7.54 -1.67
CA VAL A 23 5.22 6.27 -0.94
C VAL A 23 6.14 6.38 0.26
N GLY A 24 5.62 6.12 1.46
CA GLY A 24 6.38 6.12 2.72
C GLY A 24 7.25 4.89 2.91
N SER A 25 7.99 4.48 1.89
CA SER A 25 8.96 3.39 1.96
C SER A 25 9.99 3.48 0.84
N SER A 26 11.23 3.09 1.12
CA SER A 26 12.29 2.87 0.13
C SER A 26 12.32 1.45 -0.44
N ASN A 27 11.42 0.55 0.00
CA ASN A 27 11.40 -0.83 -0.45
C ASN A 27 10.84 -0.92 -1.89
N PRO A 28 11.60 -1.43 -2.88
CA PRO A 28 11.16 -1.51 -4.27
C PRO A 28 9.84 -2.26 -4.46
N CYS A 29 9.58 -3.31 -3.69
CA CYS A 29 8.35 -4.08 -3.76
C CYS A 29 7.12 -3.25 -3.35
N LYS A 30 7.26 -2.43 -2.30
CA LYS A 30 6.17 -1.54 -1.84
C LYS A 30 5.91 -0.40 -2.84
N ILE A 31 6.99 0.14 -3.42
CA ILE A 31 6.93 1.19 -4.45
C ILE A 31 6.24 0.66 -5.71
N ASN A 32 6.64 -0.52 -6.19
CA ASN A 32 6.04 -1.15 -7.36
C ASN A 32 4.58 -1.55 -7.13
N ALA A 33 4.26 -2.07 -5.94
CA ALA A 33 2.88 -2.37 -5.57
C ALA A 33 1.99 -1.12 -5.61
N ALA A 34 2.46 0.01 -5.06
CA ALA A 34 1.75 1.28 -5.15
C ALA A 34 1.54 1.72 -6.59
N ARG A 35 2.61 1.74 -7.40
CA ARG A 35 2.54 2.07 -8.83
C ARG A 35 1.47 1.24 -9.54
N ARG A 36 1.60 -0.08 -9.45
CA ARG A 36 0.73 -1.04 -10.14
C ARG A 36 -0.72 -0.93 -9.68
N ALA A 37 -0.96 -0.78 -8.37
CA ALA A 37 -2.32 -0.63 -7.85
C ALA A 37 -3.00 0.65 -8.39
N PHE A 38 -2.29 1.78 -8.39
CA PHE A 38 -2.83 3.03 -8.92
C PHE A 38 -3.04 2.98 -10.43
N GLU A 39 -2.10 2.42 -11.18
CA GLU A 39 -2.23 2.23 -12.63
C GLU A 39 -3.47 1.38 -12.94
N GLU A 40 -3.60 0.19 -12.34
CA GLU A 40 -4.71 -0.73 -12.61
C GLU A 40 -6.08 -0.19 -12.14
N VAL A 41 -6.12 0.61 -11.07
CA VAL A 41 -7.38 1.19 -10.54
C VAL A 41 -7.85 2.35 -11.40
N PHE A 42 -6.96 3.30 -11.71
CA PHE A 42 -7.36 4.53 -12.39
C PHE A 42 -7.35 4.42 -13.91
N SER A 43 -6.67 3.43 -14.50
CA SER A 43 -6.77 3.16 -15.95
C SER A 43 -8.15 2.66 -16.34
N VAL A 44 -8.83 1.92 -15.46
CA VAL A 44 -10.20 1.42 -15.70
C VAL A 44 -11.24 2.52 -15.46
N ALA A 45 -10.95 3.43 -14.53
CA ALA A 45 -11.87 4.51 -14.16
C ALA A 45 -11.88 5.69 -15.16
N SER A 46 -10.90 5.79 -16.06
CA SER A 46 -10.73 6.94 -16.95
C SER A 46 -10.60 6.53 -18.42
N ASN A 47 -11.22 7.30 -19.32
CA ASN A 47 -10.99 7.19 -20.77
C ASN A 47 -9.75 7.99 -21.23
N ARG A 48 -8.97 8.55 -20.31
CA ARG A 48 -7.79 9.37 -20.56
C ARG A 48 -6.52 8.52 -20.43
N GLU A 49 -5.49 8.88 -21.19
CA GLU A 49 -4.16 8.32 -20.97
C GLU A 49 -3.70 8.64 -19.54
N LEU A 50 -3.32 7.62 -18.77
CA LEU A 50 -2.91 7.73 -17.37
C LEU A 50 -1.39 7.70 -17.23
N LEU A 51 -0.84 8.65 -16.47
CA LEU A 51 0.53 8.66 -16.00
C LEU A 51 0.56 8.67 -14.46
N VAL A 52 1.10 7.61 -13.87
CA VAL A 52 1.33 7.54 -12.41
C VAL A 52 2.78 7.92 -12.10
N VAL A 53 2.96 9.05 -11.42
CA VAL A 53 4.26 9.56 -10.98
C VAL A 53 4.47 9.16 -9.53
N ILE A 54 5.48 8.34 -9.26
CA ILE A 54 5.80 7.86 -7.91
C ILE A 54 7.01 8.63 -7.39
N SER A 55 6.90 9.11 -6.15
CA SER A 55 8.04 9.52 -5.31
C SER A 55 8.08 8.63 -4.08
N SER A 56 9.26 8.41 -3.51
CA SER A 56 9.45 7.51 -2.37
C SER A 56 10.26 8.18 -1.27
N TYR A 57 9.81 8.03 -0.03
CA TYR A 57 10.42 8.67 1.13
C TYR A 57 10.74 7.63 2.19
N ASN A 58 11.97 7.66 2.70
CA ASN A 58 12.36 6.86 3.85
C ASN A 58 11.93 7.58 5.14
N VAL A 59 10.72 7.26 5.61
CA VAL A 59 10.09 7.93 6.76
C VAL A 59 9.85 6.93 7.90
N PRO A 60 9.95 7.36 9.17
CA PRO A 60 9.69 6.49 10.31
C PRO A 60 8.21 6.09 10.39
N SER A 61 7.94 4.89 10.90
CA SER A 61 6.58 4.44 11.21
C SER A 61 6.06 4.97 12.55
N GLY A 62 6.96 5.38 13.46
CA GLY A 62 6.58 5.82 14.81
C GLY A 62 6.01 4.69 15.70
N VAL A 63 6.18 3.43 15.28
CA VAL A 63 5.88 2.20 16.03
C VAL A 63 7.11 1.28 16.00
N PRO A 64 7.19 0.22 16.82
CA PRO A 64 8.31 -0.72 16.77
C PRO A 64 8.57 -1.30 15.37
N ASP A 65 9.81 -1.74 15.11
CA ASP A 65 10.21 -2.32 13.81
C ASP A 65 9.42 -3.60 13.47
N GLN A 66 9.02 -4.36 14.49
CA GLN A 66 8.08 -5.47 14.39
C GLN A 66 6.76 -5.13 15.11
N PRO A 67 5.77 -4.53 14.42
CA PRO A 67 4.49 -4.21 15.02
C PRO A 67 3.71 -5.45 15.46
N PHE A 68 3.11 -5.38 16.64
CA PHE A 68 2.19 -6.39 17.17
C PHE A 68 0.77 -5.84 17.37
N GLY A 69 -0.19 -6.54 16.78
CA GLY A 69 -1.61 -6.22 16.85
C GLY A 69 -2.07 -5.28 15.75
N ASP A 70 -3.38 -5.32 15.51
CA ASP A 70 -4.04 -4.62 14.40
C ASP A 70 -3.88 -3.09 14.51
N ALA A 71 -4.11 -2.53 15.71
CA ALA A 71 -4.09 -1.09 15.93
C ALA A 71 -2.70 -0.47 15.74
N GLU A 72 -1.65 -1.12 16.25
CA GLU A 72 -0.27 -0.66 16.12
C GLU A 72 0.20 -0.73 14.67
N THR A 73 -0.07 -1.84 14.00
CA THR A 73 0.28 -2.02 12.58
C THR A 73 -0.42 -0.97 11.70
N ARG A 74 -1.70 -0.71 11.96
CA ARG A 74 -2.46 0.35 11.25
C ARG A 74 -1.90 1.74 11.53
N LEU A 75 -1.51 2.02 12.77
CA LEU A 75 -0.88 3.29 13.15
C LEU A 75 0.44 3.50 12.40
N GLY A 76 1.29 2.48 12.31
CA GLY A 76 2.53 2.52 11.52
C GLY A 76 2.28 2.89 10.05
N ALA A 77 1.30 2.23 9.42
CA ALA A 77 0.92 2.55 8.04
C ALA A 77 0.41 3.99 7.89
N MET A 78 -0.42 4.48 8.82
CA MET A 78 -0.91 5.87 8.83
C MET A 78 0.21 6.89 8.95
N ASN A 79 1.14 6.66 9.89
CA ASN A 79 2.26 7.55 10.15
C ASN A 79 3.17 7.65 8.93
N ARG A 80 3.48 6.50 8.28
CA ARG A 80 4.26 6.50 7.03
C ARG A 80 3.58 7.27 5.90
N ALA A 81 2.27 7.13 5.74
CA ALA A 81 1.53 7.85 4.71
C ALA A 81 1.61 9.37 4.92
N LYS A 82 1.30 9.84 6.14
CA LYS A 82 1.40 11.27 6.49
C LYS A 82 2.81 11.83 6.33
N ALA A 83 3.80 11.14 6.89
CA ALA A 83 5.18 11.61 6.82
C ALA A 83 5.69 11.67 5.38
N ALA A 84 5.28 10.74 4.51
CA ALA A 84 5.60 10.79 3.08
C ALA A 84 4.93 11.97 2.37
N HIS A 85 3.68 12.29 2.72
CA HIS A 85 2.99 13.47 2.21
C HIS A 85 3.72 14.76 2.62
N GLU A 86 4.05 14.89 3.90
CA GLU A 86 4.73 16.06 4.45
C GLU A 86 6.13 16.25 3.84
N ALA A 87 6.89 15.16 3.69
CA ALA A 87 8.20 15.19 3.04
C ALA A 87 8.08 15.64 1.57
N ALA A 88 7.14 15.07 0.82
CA ALA A 88 6.91 15.43 -0.58
C ALA A 88 6.50 16.90 -0.75
N CYS A 89 5.59 17.39 0.08
CA CYS A 89 5.12 18.77 0.02
C CYS A 89 6.23 19.76 0.42
N SER A 90 7.20 19.35 1.23
CA SER A 90 8.35 20.18 1.62
C SER A 90 9.41 20.31 0.53
N GLU A 91 9.52 19.31 -0.35
CA GLU A 91 10.47 19.34 -1.48
C GLU A 91 9.96 20.12 -2.70
N ILE A 92 8.66 20.43 -2.74
CA ILE A 92 8.00 20.98 -3.92
C ILE A 92 7.35 22.33 -3.58
N GLU A 93 7.92 23.42 -4.10
CA GLU A 93 7.39 24.77 -3.89
C GLU A 93 6.01 24.99 -4.57
N ASP A 94 5.85 24.50 -5.80
CA ASP A 94 4.58 24.61 -6.52
C ASP A 94 3.59 23.56 -5.99
N LYS A 95 2.53 24.02 -5.34
CA LYS A 95 1.44 23.16 -4.83
C LYS A 95 0.83 22.26 -5.90
N LYS A 96 0.90 22.61 -7.20
CA LYS A 96 0.44 21.73 -8.28
C LYS A 96 1.30 20.48 -8.47
N GLY A 97 2.52 20.48 -7.94
CA GLY A 97 3.41 19.33 -7.91
C GLY A 97 3.27 18.47 -6.65
N HIS A 98 2.48 18.90 -5.66
CA HIS A 98 2.21 18.09 -4.45
C HIS A 98 1.56 16.76 -4.82
N PRO A 99 1.76 15.71 -4.01
CA PRO A 99 1.14 14.42 -4.27
C PRO A 99 -0.38 14.49 -4.14
N ASP A 100 -1.09 13.95 -5.13
CA ASP A 100 -2.54 13.73 -5.07
C ASP A 100 -2.87 12.69 -3.97
N PHE A 101 -1.97 11.70 -3.82
CA PHE A 101 -2.07 10.64 -2.82
C PHE A 101 -0.73 10.35 -2.16
N SER A 102 -0.79 9.87 -0.93
CA SER A 102 0.35 9.30 -0.22
C SER A 102 -0.03 7.95 0.36
N VAL A 103 0.95 7.04 0.44
CA VAL A 103 0.74 5.64 0.77
C VAL A 103 1.70 5.21 1.86
N GLY A 104 1.17 4.61 2.91
CA GLY A 104 1.94 3.87 3.91
C GLY A 104 1.54 2.40 3.92
N LEU A 105 2.55 1.53 4.04
CA LEU A 105 2.35 0.08 4.12
C LEU A 105 3.18 -0.47 5.27
N GLU A 106 2.55 -1.16 6.21
CA GLU A 106 3.20 -1.73 7.39
C GLU A 106 2.85 -3.21 7.51
N GLY A 107 3.85 -4.07 7.65
CA GLY A 107 3.63 -5.48 8.02
C GLY A 107 3.45 -5.59 9.53
N GLY A 108 2.62 -6.52 9.97
CA GLY A 108 2.34 -6.71 11.38
C GLY A 108 2.05 -8.16 11.71
N LEU A 109 2.19 -8.46 12.99
CA LEU A 109 1.94 -9.77 13.56
C LEU A 109 0.79 -9.72 14.56
N GLU A 110 0.03 -10.79 14.65
CA GLU A 110 -1.05 -10.93 15.62
C GLU A 110 -0.93 -12.26 16.33
N LYS A 111 -0.66 -12.22 17.63
CA LYS A 111 -0.65 -13.40 18.48
C LYS A 111 -2.08 -13.68 18.93
N GLN A 112 -2.60 -14.86 18.62
CA GLN A 112 -3.97 -15.25 18.96
C GLN A 112 -3.97 -16.53 19.81
N PRO A 113 -4.79 -16.62 20.88
CA PRO A 113 -4.95 -17.86 21.63
C PRO A 113 -5.59 -18.96 20.77
N TYR A 114 -5.06 -20.17 20.86
CA TYR A 114 -5.64 -21.37 20.23
C TYR A 114 -5.56 -22.58 21.19
N PRO A 115 -6.52 -23.54 21.17
CA PRO A 115 -6.70 -24.49 22.26
C PRO A 115 -5.48 -25.35 22.64
N GLN A 116 -4.55 -25.61 21.72
CA GLN A 116 -3.35 -26.42 21.97
C GLN A 116 -2.10 -25.58 22.24
N ALA A 117 -1.95 -24.44 21.58
CA ALA A 117 -0.83 -23.50 21.71
C ALA A 117 -1.23 -22.18 21.04
N ASP A 118 -0.66 -21.06 21.47
CA ASP A 118 -0.91 -19.76 20.80
C ASP A 118 -0.47 -19.80 19.32
N GLU A 119 -1.21 -19.11 18.47
CA GLU A 119 -0.92 -18.93 17.05
C GLU A 119 -0.30 -17.55 16.80
N LEU A 120 0.51 -17.46 15.74
CA LEU A 120 1.05 -16.20 15.26
C LEU A 120 0.62 -15.99 13.80
N TRP A 121 -0.09 -14.90 13.56
CA TRP A 121 -0.64 -14.55 12.26
C TRP A 121 0.13 -13.37 11.68
N CYS A 122 0.41 -13.41 10.38
CA CYS A 122 1.05 -12.31 9.65
C CYS A 122 0.03 -11.62 8.74
N ASN A 123 0.07 -10.29 8.73
CA ASN A 123 -0.72 -9.45 7.83
C ASN A 123 0.01 -8.13 7.53
N ALA A 124 -0.62 -7.26 6.75
CA ALA A 124 -0.17 -5.90 6.56
C ALA A 124 -1.34 -4.93 6.49
N TRP A 125 -1.13 -3.73 7.03
CA TRP A 125 -2.01 -2.59 6.84
C TRP A 125 -1.50 -1.70 5.73
N VAL A 126 -2.44 -1.20 4.93
CA VAL A 126 -2.24 -0.16 3.92
C VAL A 126 -3.11 1.02 4.27
N ALA A 127 -2.51 2.20 4.25
CA ALA A 127 -3.18 3.48 4.44
C ALA A 127 -2.88 4.39 3.24
N VAL A 128 -3.94 4.89 2.62
CA VAL A 128 -3.88 5.88 1.54
C VAL A 128 -4.42 7.19 2.08
N PHE A 129 -3.67 8.28 1.92
CA PHE A 129 -4.03 9.62 2.36
C PHE A 129 -4.02 10.57 1.16
N SER A 130 -5.14 11.24 0.89
CA SER A 130 -5.25 12.16 -0.25
C SER A 130 -4.93 13.60 0.12
N ALA A 131 -4.72 14.44 -0.90
CA ALA A 131 -4.51 15.88 -0.76
C ALA A 131 -5.69 16.60 -0.06
N GLU A 132 -6.92 16.06 -0.15
CA GLU A 132 -8.11 16.56 0.57
C GLU A 132 -8.22 16.05 2.02
N GLU A 133 -7.10 15.59 2.59
CA GLU A 133 -6.98 15.05 3.94
C GLU A 133 -7.96 13.90 4.24
N SER A 134 -8.27 13.11 3.21
CA SER A 134 -9.17 11.95 3.32
C SER A 134 -8.39 10.66 3.34
N TRP A 135 -8.99 9.62 3.91
CA TRP A 135 -8.33 8.34 4.16
C TRP A 135 -9.03 7.16 3.49
N GLY A 136 -8.21 6.26 2.96
CA GLY A 136 -8.58 4.92 2.57
C GLY A 136 -7.71 3.92 3.33
N PHE A 137 -8.33 2.82 3.77
CA PHE A 137 -7.65 1.80 4.56
C PHE A 137 -8.02 0.42 4.08
N ALA A 138 -7.05 -0.49 4.12
CA ALA A 138 -7.31 -1.90 3.98
C ALA A 138 -6.25 -2.70 4.74
N LYS A 139 -6.66 -3.91 5.14
CA LYS A 139 -5.76 -4.95 5.62
C LYS A 139 -5.61 -5.99 4.52
N SER A 140 -4.41 -6.53 4.36
CA SER A 140 -4.17 -7.68 3.49
C SER A 140 -4.92 -8.92 3.98
N GLY A 141 -4.86 -10.02 3.21
CA GLY A 141 -5.14 -11.33 3.78
C GLY A 141 -4.21 -11.61 4.97
N SER A 142 -4.72 -12.26 6.00
CA SER A 142 -3.93 -12.79 7.12
C SER A 142 -3.62 -14.27 6.88
N PHE A 143 -2.44 -14.71 7.29
CA PHE A 143 -2.07 -16.13 7.21
C PHE A 143 -1.32 -16.57 8.46
N LEU A 144 -1.51 -17.83 8.83
CA LEU A 144 -0.84 -18.46 9.97
C LEU A 144 0.64 -18.67 9.66
N LEU A 145 1.51 -18.32 10.60
CA LEU A 145 2.94 -18.60 10.52
C LEU A 145 3.26 -20.00 11.07
N PRO A 146 4.25 -20.70 10.50
CA PRO A 146 4.73 -21.96 11.06
C PRO A 146 5.22 -21.82 12.51
N PRO A 147 5.12 -22.89 13.34
CA PRO A 147 5.62 -22.88 14.72
C PRO A 147 7.09 -22.46 14.85
N ALA A 148 7.94 -22.81 13.89
CA ALA A 148 9.35 -22.41 13.90
C ALA A 148 9.53 -20.87 13.83
N LEU A 149 8.66 -20.16 13.09
CA LEU A 149 8.69 -18.68 13.07
C LEU A 149 8.07 -18.11 14.35
N PHE A 150 7.05 -18.76 14.91
CA PHE A 150 6.52 -18.38 16.22
C PHE A 150 7.62 -18.37 17.28
N ASP A 151 8.38 -19.46 17.39
CA ASP A 151 9.40 -19.61 18.44
C ASP A 151 10.48 -18.52 18.33
N LEU A 152 11.02 -18.31 17.13
CA LEU A 152 12.03 -17.28 16.89
C LEU A 152 11.51 -15.87 17.20
N VAL A 153 10.28 -15.57 16.80
CA VAL A 153 9.73 -14.20 16.97
C VAL A 153 9.26 -13.97 18.41
N ILE A 154 8.46 -14.87 18.97
CA ILE A 154 7.81 -14.70 20.27
C ILE A 154 8.77 -15.05 21.42
N ASN A 155 9.50 -16.15 21.32
CA ASN A 155 10.31 -16.65 22.42
C ASN A 155 11.74 -16.11 22.38
N GLU A 156 12.27 -15.84 21.18
CA GLU A 156 13.63 -15.27 21.02
C GLU A 156 13.64 -13.78 20.69
N GLY A 157 12.47 -13.15 20.47
CA GLY A 157 12.36 -11.70 20.27
C GLY A 157 12.89 -11.20 18.93
N MET A 158 12.92 -12.07 17.91
CA MET A 158 13.47 -11.76 16.59
C MET A 158 12.44 -11.05 15.68
N GLU A 159 12.91 -10.18 14.78
CA GLU A 159 12.07 -9.68 13.70
C GLU A 159 11.68 -10.81 12.74
N LEU A 160 10.47 -10.74 12.17
CA LEU A 160 9.98 -11.78 11.25
C LEU A 160 10.92 -11.97 10.06
N GLY A 161 11.49 -10.89 9.52
CA GLY A 161 12.39 -10.95 8.37
C GLY A 161 13.64 -11.79 8.65
N ASP A 162 14.24 -11.62 9.83
CA ASP A 162 15.43 -12.38 10.23
C ASP A 162 15.05 -13.84 10.58
N ALA A 163 13.92 -14.05 11.25
CA ALA A 163 13.41 -15.39 11.54
C ALA A 163 13.10 -16.18 10.25
N ASP A 164 12.53 -15.52 9.25
CA ASP A 164 12.25 -16.04 7.92
C ASP A 164 13.54 -16.42 7.18
N ASP A 165 14.62 -15.65 7.33
CA ASP A 165 15.92 -16.00 6.76
C ASP A 165 16.54 -17.25 7.43
N ILE A 166 16.36 -17.41 8.74
CA ILE A 166 16.82 -18.61 9.48
C ILE A 166 16.04 -19.86 9.07
N VAL A 167 14.72 -19.81 9.07
CA VAL A 167 13.85 -20.99 8.82
C VAL A 167 14.02 -21.49 7.39
N PHE A 168 14.07 -20.58 6.41
CA PHE A 168 14.16 -20.94 4.99
C PHE A 168 15.59 -21.14 4.48
N LYS A 169 16.61 -21.06 5.36
CA LYS A 169 18.01 -21.48 5.15
C LYS A 169 18.61 -21.14 3.78
N ARG A 170 18.53 -19.89 3.33
CA ARG A 170 19.28 -19.44 2.14
C ARG A 170 19.95 -18.09 2.33
N VAL A 171 21.20 -18.03 1.88
CA VAL A 171 22.04 -16.83 1.78
C VAL A 171 21.42 -15.90 0.71
N ASN A 172 21.24 -14.60 1.03
CA ASN A 172 20.77 -13.50 0.15
C ASN A 172 19.26 -13.35 -0.15
N SER A 173 18.34 -13.71 0.76
CA SER A 173 16.88 -13.45 0.60
C SER A 173 16.41 -12.01 0.87
N LYS A 174 17.31 -11.05 1.11
CA LYS A 174 16.96 -9.62 1.29
C LYS A 174 16.19 -9.03 0.09
N HIS A 175 16.21 -9.71 -1.05
CA HIS A 175 15.42 -9.38 -2.23
C HIS A 175 14.71 -10.63 -2.80
N GLY A 176 13.44 -10.83 -2.45
CA GLY A 176 12.57 -11.73 -3.20
C GLY A 176 11.48 -12.39 -2.37
N GLN A 177 10.22 -12.21 -2.80
CA GLN A 177 9.02 -12.95 -2.39
C GLN A 177 8.44 -12.70 -0.98
N GLY A 178 9.25 -12.37 0.04
CA GLY A 178 8.77 -12.22 1.42
C GLY A 178 8.18 -13.51 2.03
N THR A 179 7.82 -13.50 3.31
CA THR A 179 7.30 -14.70 4.02
C THR A 179 6.06 -15.29 3.33
N VAL A 180 5.15 -14.45 2.83
CA VAL A 180 3.96 -14.90 2.09
C VAL A 180 4.33 -15.67 0.81
N GLY A 181 5.32 -15.19 0.04
CA GLY A 181 5.74 -15.87 -1.18
C GLY A 181 6.49 -17.16 -0.90
N LYS A 182 7.27 -17.22 0.19
CA LYS A 182 7.93 -18.45 0.62
C LYS A 182 6.92 -19.51 1.07
N LEU A 183 5.92 -19.13 1.87
CA LEU A 183 4.91 -20.08 2.38
C LEU A 183 3.87 -20.51 1.35
N THR A 184 3.72 -19.76 0.27
CA THR A 184 2.77 -20.08 -0.81
C THR A 184 3.44 -20.65 -2.04
N ASP A 185 4.73 -21.03 -1.99
CA ASP A 185 5.50 -21.47 -3.17
C ASP A 185 5.38 -20.50 -4.37
N GLY A 186 5.36 -19.20 -4.08
CA GLY A 186 5.26 -18.12 -5.06
C GLY A 186 3.86 -17.93 -5.67
N GLN A 187 2.82 -18.64 -5.22
CA GLN A 187 1.45 -18.43 -5.71
C GLN A 187 0.92 -17.03 -5.35
N ILE A 188 1.37 -16.48 -4.22
CA ILE A 188 1.18 -15.06 -3.85
C ILE A 188 2.54 -14.49 -3.50
N ASP A 189 3.06 -13.62 -4.37
CA ASP A 189 4.30 -12.89 -4.06
C ASP A 189 4.04 -11.65 -3.19
N ARG A 190 5.11 -11.07 -2.65
CA ARG A 190 5.02 -9.89 -1.77
C ARG A 190 4.39 -8.68 -2.48
N GLU A 191 4.61 -8.51 -3.77
CA GLU A 191 4.08 -7.36 -4.51
C GLU A 191 2.56 -7.50 -4.67
N SER A 192 2.08 -8.63 -5.20
CA SER A 192 0.65 -8.92 -5.36
C SER A 192 -0.09 -8.86 -4.02
N PHE A 193 0.53 -9.35 -2.94
CA PHE A 193 -0.01 -9.26 -1.58
C PHE A 193 -0.35 -7.81 -1.19
N TYR A 194 0.52 -6.84 -1.51
CA TYR A 194 0.25 -5.42 -1.28
C TYR A 194 -0.68 -4.80 -2.33
N VAL A 195 -0.58 -5.18 -3.61
CA VAL A 195 -1.43 -4.66 -4.69
C VAL A 195 -2.90 -4.88 -4.37
N HIS A 196 -3.27 -6.08 -3.90
CA HIS A 196 -4.65 -6.36 -3.52
C HIS A 196 -5.14 -5.44 -2.38
N ALA A 197 -4.35 -5.28 -1.32
CA ALA A 197 -4.70 -4.40 -0.20
C ALA A 197 -4.80 -2.92 -0.65
N LEU A 198 -3.88 -2.45 -1.49
CA LEU A 198 -3.91 -1.09 -2.04
C LEU A 198 -5.17 -0.82 -2.87
N LYS A 199 -5.55 -1.76 -3.74
CA LYS A 199 -6.81 -1.64 -4.51
C LYS A 199 -8.02 -1.52 -3.60
N LEU A 200 -8.08 -2.31 -2.53
CA LEU A 200 -9.15 -2.22 -1.53
C LEU A 200 -9.12 -0.88 -0.79
N ALA A 201 -7.94 -0.38 -0.43
CA ALA A 201 -7.80 0.92 0.22
C ALA A 201 -8.22 2.08 -0.70
N LEU A 202 -8.17 1.91 -2.03
CA LEU A 202 -8.56 2.91 -3.02
C LEU A 202 -10.07 2.96 -3.32
N ILE A 203 -10.88 2.05 -2.77
CA ILE A 203 -12.33 2.01 -2.99
C ILE A 203 -13.03 3.37 -2.75
N PRO A 204 -12.68 4.17 -1.71
CA PRO A 204 -13.33 5.47 -1.49
C PRO A 204 -13.21 6.44 -2.68
N TRP A 205 -12.12 6.37 -3.47
CA TRP A 205 -11.94 7.21 -4.65
C TRP A 205 -12.47 6.56 -5.94
N LEU A 206 -12.72 5.25 -5.93
CA LEU A 206 -13.45 4.55 -6.99
C LEU A 206 -14.97 4.72 -6.90
N ARG A 207 -15.49 4.96 -5.70
CA ARG A 207 -16.91 5.12 -5.40
C ARG A 207 -17.16 6.35 -4.52
N PRO A 208 -16.70 7.55 -4.91
CA PRO A 208 -16.82 8.75 -4.07
C PRO A 208 -18.26 9.05 -3.64
N GLU A 209 -19.25 8.67 -4.45
CA GLU A 209 -20.68 8.77 -4.17
C GLU A 209 -21.16 7.93 -2.97
N LEU A 210 -20.39 6.93 -2.54
CA LEU A 210 -20.73 6.06 -1.41
C LEU A 210 -19.96 6.43 -0.12
N TYR A 211 -18.96 7.29 -0.20
CA TYR A 211 -18.02 7.58 0.90
C TYR A 211 -18.07 9.03 1.36
N HIS A 212 -19.26 9.64 1.40
CA HIS A 212 -19.46 10.94 2.03
C HIS A 212 -19.05 10.91 3.51
N ARG A 213 -18.46 12.02 4.01
CA ARG A 213 -18.14 12.17 5.42
C ARG A 213 -19.43 11.95 6.22
N ARG A 214 -19.41 10.94 7.11
CA ARG A 214 -20.40 10.87 8.18
C ARG A 214 -20.14 12.06 9.08
N ASP A 215 -21.07 13.02 9.11
CA ASP A 215 -21.05 14.07 10.13
C ASP A 215 -20.98 13.37 11.49
N LYS A 216 -20.00 13.75 12.31
CA LYS A 216 -20.00 13.35 13.71
C LYS A 216 -21.17 14.10 14.34
N GLY A 217 -22.29 13.39 14.54
CA GLY A 217 -23.38 13.85 15.41
C GLY A 217 -22.89 14.10 16.83
#